data_AF-A0A8T5S5B4-F1
#
_entry.id   AF-A0A8T5S5B4-F1
#
_cell.length_a   1.000
_cell.length_b   1.000
_cell.length_c   1.000
_cell.angle_alpha   90.00
_cell.angle_beta   90.00
_cell.angle_gamma   90.00
#
_symmetry.space_group_name_H-M   'P 1'
#
loop_
_entity.id
_entity.type
_entity.pdbx_description
1 polymer ?
#
loop_
_entity_poly.entity_id
_entity_poly.type
_entity_poly.pdbx_seq_one_letter_code
_entity_poly.pdbx_strand_id
1 'polypeptide(L)'
;MEGNLRFIYKKEYWYISAFINTSEIIGETKAEEIEALLLERLKNLSDKELEKTITFLEKHPNAEEKRNTLMEMTKSITIECDWEPFFQNFPYTDENNPYTEDNKDLVYNTLGYFKLEVEYFKNEPYNKEKVTPDLIQQVPYIVLDILKEFSTKKENQFLLLDTESPIYVFVISTKTTPIEVQWNEQNINKYKNDLGYWTQIYAGQWRDYSEDLFERRVKKNLSNRLSELHYIKRNSGFIYMTERNYETEFLYIKDYLLEPTPEMRAVLFALMTINRSLDVLFMKRYSDVFMSLERIEKKTNNLRFLRGMIQTKMSLIYNKLDRNPRQHYKRVLTHLIRKFRIEEIVRRTNNKFKMLYDSMQELYLKRSEENQKRTKKALYFLNILLGAGFIVEFVNTIRIAFSLEETAQPSPIIHGLISIILGASLLITIGYFTYSRYKLKASELGHTVDAVIQDDKQNIILIKRKYAPYKGKYALPGGFIKYNEDPEQAIIREVREETNLAIEIIKRIGTYDQKGRDPRGRIVSTAFRCRLIKDISRMKGGDDAIATEAIPIAEIKNMDLAFDHKLILKDAGIL
;
A
#
# COMPACT_ATOMS: atom_id res chain seq x y z
N MET A 1 -20.17 -51.03 20.79
CA MET A 1 -18.96 -50.16 20.81
C MET A 1 -19.21 -49.06 19.81
N GLU A 2 -19.74 -47.92 20.26
CA GLU A 2 -20.01 -46.79 19.35
C GLU A 2 -18.68 -46.24 18.82
N GLY A 3 -18.48 -46.32 17.51
CA GLY A 3 -17.21 -46.04 16.85
C GLY A 3 -16.79 -44.57 16.88
N ASN A 4 -15.54 -44.33 16.48
CA ASN A 4 -14.97 -43.00 16.30
C ASN A 4 -15.81 -42.17 15.31
N LEU A 5 -15.96 -40.88 15.59
CA LEU A 5 -16.65 -39.95 14.69
C LEU A 5 -15.81 -39.75 13.43
N ARG A 6 -16.45 -39.90 12.27
CA ARG A 6 -15.83 -39.57 10.99
C ARG A 6 -16.73 -38.68 10.17
N PHE A 7 -16.18 -37.62 9.60
CA PHE A 7 -16.85 -36.86 8.55
C PHE A 7 -16.52 -37.46 7.18
N ILE A 8 -17.55 -37.63 6.35
CA ILE A 8 -17.40 -38.12 4.97
C ILE A 8 -17.28 -36.91 4.06
N TYR A 9 -16.18 -36.85 3.31
CA TYR A 9 -15.91 -35.80 2.34
C TYR A 9 -17.06 -35.65 1.32
N LYS A 10 -17.43 -34.41 0.99
CA LYS A 10 -18.33 -34.11 -0.14
C LYS A 10 -17.60 -33.41 -1.28
N LYS A 11 -17.02 -32.22 -1.00
CA LYS A 11 -16.36 -31.34 -1.97
C LYS A 11 -15.53 -30.24 -1.27
N GLU A 12 -14.78 -29.47 -2.05
CA GLU A 12 -13.97 -28.33 -1.58
C GLU A 12 -14.16 -27.08 -2.43
N TYR A 13 -13.86 -25.94 -1.83
CA TYR A 13 -13.68 -24.67 -2.50
C TYR A 13 -12.28 -24.12 -2.22
N TRP A 14 -11.50 -23.91 -3.27
CA TRP A 14 -10.17 -23.33 -3.18
C TRP A 14 -10.18 -21.91 -3.68
N TYR A 15 -9.38 -21.06 -3.05
CA TYR A 15 -9.26 -19.67 -3.44
C TYR A 15 -7.80 -19.24 -3.49
N ILE A 16 -7.42 -18.65 -4.62
CA ILE A 16 -6.12 -18.02 -4.84
C ILE A 16 -6.32 -16.59 -5.33
N SER A 17 -5.81 -15.62 -4.57
CA SER A 17 -5.90 -14.21 -4.93
C SER A 17 -4.98 -13.88 -6.10
N ALA A 18 -5.37 -12.91 -6.92
CA ALA A 18 -4.55 -12.50 -8.05
C ALA A 18 -4.75 -11.03 -8.44
N PHE A 19 -3.73 -10.46 -9.08
CA PHE A 19 -3.87 -9.26 -9.90
C PHE A 19 -3.86 -9.63 -11.37
N ILE A 20 -4.71 -8.97 -12.16
CA ILE A 20 -4.80 -9.13 -13.61
C ILE A 20 -4.72 -7.74 -14.28
N ASN A 21 -4.04 -7.67 -15.42
CA ASN A 21 -4.20 -6.58 -16.37
C ASN A 21 -5.27 -6.94 -17.42
N THR A 22 -6.50 -6.49 -17.20
CA THR A 22 -7.63 -6.80 -18.08
C THR A 22 -7.53 -6.14 -19.46
N SER A 23 -6.57 -5.23 -19.67
CA SER A 23 -6.29 -4.67 -21.00
C SER A 23 -5.46 -5.63 -21.86
N GLU A 24 -4.78 -6.59 -21.25
CA GLU A 24 -3.83 -7.50 -21.92
C GLU A 24 -4.34 -8.95 -21.93
N ILE A 25 -5.06 -9.37 -20.89
CA ILE A 25 -5.58 -10.74 -20.75
C ILE A 25 -7.03 -10.74 -20.26
N ILE A 26 -7.75 -11.81 -20.56
CA ILE A 26 -9.11 -12.07 -20.08
C ILE A 26 -9.03 -13.05 -18.90
N GLY A 27 -9.66 -12.71 -17.77
CA GLY A 27 -9.55 -13.50 -16.54
C GLY A 27 -10.19 -14.88 -16.67
N GLU A 28 -11.33 -14.95 -17.36
CA GLU A 28 -12.08 -16.17 -17.62
C GLU A 28 -11.25 -17.15 -18.47
N THR A 29 -10.58 -16.67 -19.52
CA THR A 29 -9.66 -17.49 -20.32
C THR A 29 -8.50 -18.02 -19.46
N LYS A 30 -7.97 -17.23 -18.53
CA LYS A 30 -6.93 -17.71 -17.60
C LYS A 30 -7.47 -18.73 -16.60
N ALA A 31 -8.74 -18.66 -16.22
CA ALA A 31 -9.37 -19.66 -15.38
C ALA A 31 -9.44 -21.01 -16.10
N GLU A 32 -9.83 -21.01 -17.38
CA GLU A 32 -9.84 -22.20 -18.25
C GLU A 32 -8.43 -22.79 -18.43
N GLU A 33 -7.42 -21.93 -18.67
CA GLU A 33 -6.02 -22.37 -18.76
C GLU A 33 -5.53 -23.03 -17.45
N ILE A 34 -5.85 -22.42 -16.30
CA ILE A 34 -5.50 -22.97 -14.99
C ILE A 34 -6.21 -24.30 -14.76
N GLU A 35 -7.50 -24.40 -15.07
CA GLU A 35 -8.26 -25.65 -14.93
C GLU A 35 -7.65 -26.78 -15.75
N ALA A 36 -7.42 -26.53 -17.05
CA ALA A 36 -6.83 -27.50 -17.96
C ALA A 36 -5.44 -27.94 -17.49
N LEU A 37 -4.59 -26.99 -17.10
CA LEU A 37 -3.26 -27.26 -16.57
C LEU A 37 -3.31 -28.15 -15.32
N LEU A 38 -4.16 -27.81 -14.35
CA LEU A 38 -4.26 -28.55 -13.10
C LEU A 38 -4.78 -29.96 -13.34
N LEU A 39 -5.82 -30.13 -14.16
CA LEU A 39 -6.35 -31.45 -14.50
C LEU A 39 -5.32 -32.31 -15.23
N GLU A 40 -4.57 -31.73 -16.17
CA GLU A 40 -3.50 -32.44 -16.89
C GLU A 40 -2.36 -32.85 -15.94
N ARG A 41 -1.83 -31.89 -15.16
CA ARG A 41 -0.68 -32.16 -14.28
C ARG A 41 -1.05 -33.12 -13.15
N LEU A 42 -2.22 -32.99 -12.52
CA LEU A 42 -2.63 -33.86 -11.41
C LEU A 42 -2.87 -35.31 -11.84
N LYS A 43 -3.39 -35.53 -13.06
CA LYS A 43 -3.57 -36.88 -13.62
C LYS A 43 -2.24 -37.56 -13.97
N ASN A 44 -1.23 -36.76 -14.31
CA ASN A 44 0.07 -37.22 -14.78
C ASN A 44 1.20 -37.03 -13.76
N LEU A 45 0.89 -36.86 -12.47
CA LEU A 45 1.91 -36.75 -11.43
C LEU A 45 2.78 -38.00 -11.39
N SER A 46 4.10 -37.81 -11.41
CA SER A 46 5.05 -38.89 -11.21
C SER A 46 5.09 -39.33 -9.74
N ASP A 47 5.43 -40.60 -9.50
CA ASP A 47 5.64 -41.12 -8.14
C ASP A 47 6.68 -40.29 -7.37
N LYS A 48 7.70 -39.76 -8.06
CA LYS A 48 8.74 -38.89 -7.49
C LYS A 48 8.23 -37.49 -7.08
N GLU A 49 7.29 -36.91 -7.82
CA GLU A 49 6.64 -35.64 -7.45
C GLU A 49 5.76 -35.82 -6.21
N LEU A 50 5.10 -36.97 -6.12
CA LEU A 50 4.33 -37.35 -4.95
C LEU A 50 5.26 -37.63 -3.76
N GLU A 51 6.41 -38.28 -3.93
CA GLU A 51 7.38 -38.61 -2.86
C GLU A 51 7.77 -37.39 -2.00
N LYS A 52 7.98 -36.21 -2.61
CA LYS A 52 8.30 -34.96 -1.89
C LYS A 52 7.18 -34.50 -0.96
N THR A 53 5.92 -34.73 -1.36
CA THR A 53 4.73 -34.41 -0.57
C THR A 53 4.50 -35.48 0.51
N ILE A 54 4.91 -36.72 0.21
CA ILE A 54 4.74 -37.93 1.00
C ILE A 54 5.72 -38.05 2.18
N THR A 55 6.90 -37.41 2.17
CA THR A 55 7.86 -37.46 3.30
C THR A 55 7.23 -36.99 4.63
N PHE A 56 6.17 -36.17 4.56
CA PHE A 56 5.34 -35.82 5.72
C PHE A 56 4.42 -36.97 6.18
N LEU A 57 3.82 -37.70 5.24
CA LEU A 57 2.94 -38.84 5.48
C LEU A 57 3.69 -40.06 6.01
N GLU A 58 4.97 -40.22 5.70
CA GLU A 58 5.81 -41.34 6.21
C GLU A 58 5.94 -41.37 7.74
N LYS A 59 5.66 -40.24 8.40
CA LYS A 59 5.60 -40.15 9.88
C LYS A 59 4.27 -40.65 10.47
N HIS A 60 3.33 -41.08 9.63
CA HIS A 60 1.99 -41.50 10.02
C HIS A 60 1.80 -43.02 9.87
N PRO A 61 0.92 -43.64 10.69
CA PRO A 61 0.48 -45.01 10.47
C PRO A 61 -0.14 -45.19 9.07
N ASN A 62 0.06 -46.36 8.47
CA ASN A 62 -0.47 -46.74 7.15
C ASN A 62 -0.06 -45.80 6.00
N ALA A 63 1.18 -45.32 6.01
CA ALA A 63 1.68 -44.38 4.99
C ALA A 63 1.47 -44.88 3.55
N GLU A 64 1.65 -46.17 3.29
CA GLU A 64 1.45 -46.77 1.95
C GLU A 64 0.00 -46.70 1.47
N GLU A 65 -0.96 -47.04 2.33
CA GLU A 65 -2.40 -46.93 2.03
C GLU A 65 -2.80 -45.48 1.74
N LYS A 66 -2.25 -44.55 2.52
CA LYS A 66 -2.47 -43.10 2.34
C LYS A 66 -1.88 -42.59 1.02
N ARG A 67 -0.70 -43.09 0.62
CA ARG A 67 -0.11 -42.79 -0.69
C ARG A 67 -1.01 -43.24 -1.82
N ASN A 68 -1.48 -44.47 -1.77
CA ASN A 68 -2.37 -45.03 -2.79
C ASN A 68 -3.67 -44.23 -2.87
N THR A 69 -4.24 -43.86 -1.71
CA THR A 69 -5.43 -43.02 -1.66
C THR A 69 -5.18 -41.63 -2.25
N LEU A 70 -4.05 -40.99 -1.96
CA LEU A 70 -3.69 -39.68 -2.53
C LEU A 70 -3.58 -39.75 -4.06
N MET A 71 -2.96 -40.81 -4.57
CA MET A 71 -2.84 -41.06 -6.02
C MET A 71 -4.22 -41.27 -6.67
N GLU A 72 -5.10 -42.04 -6.02
CA GLU A 72 -6.48 -42.21 -6.46
C GLU A 72 -7.25 -40.88 -6.45
N MET A 73 -7.02 -40.03 -5.44
CA MET A 73 -7.62 -38.69 -5.34
C MET A 73 -7.20 -37.81 -6.51
N THR A 74 -5.90 -37.72 -6.84
CA THR A 74 -5.44 -36.84 -7.93
C THR A 74 -5.90 -37.31 -9.31
N LYS A 75 -6.09 -38.61 -9.51
CA LYS A 75 -6.62 -39.18 -10.75
C LYS A 75 -8.13 -39.01 -10.91
N SER A 76 -8.87 -39.05 -9.81
CA SER A 76 -10.34 -38.92 -9.78
C SER A 76 -10.83 -37.48 -9.59
N ILE A 77 -9.92 -36.52 -9.47
CA ILE A 77 -10.25 -35.13 -9.20
C ILE A 77 -11.04 -34.50 -10.36
N THR A 78 -12.05 -33.73 -9.99
CA THR A 78 -12.72 -32.78 -10.88
C THR A 78 -12.49 -31.38 -10.32
N ILE A 79 -12.27 -30.41 -11.22
CA ILE A 79 -11.99 -29.01 -10.90
C ILE A 79 -12.85 -28.18 -11.86
N GLU A 80 -13.58 -27.22 -11.32
CA GLU A 80 -14.20 -26.13 -12.07
C GLU A 80 -13.58 -24.82 -11.58
N CYS A 81 -12.96 -24.05 -12.48
CA CYS A 81 -12.22 -22.83 -12.13
C CYS A 81 -12.92 -21.57 -12.69
N ASP A 82 -13.26 -20.65 -11.79
CA ASP A 82 -13.85 -19.35 -12.12
C ASP A 82 -12.88 -18.21 -11.77
N TRP A 83 -12.88 -17.15 -12.58
CA TRP A 83 -12.28 -15.86 -12.22
C TRP A 83 -13.34 -14.94 -11.59
N GLU A 84 -13.04 -14.41 -10.41
CA GLU A 84 -13.96 -13.54 -9.66
C GLU A 84 -13.30 -12.16 -9.44
N PRO A 85 -13.68 -11.13 -10.22
CA PRO A 85 -13.12 -9.78 -10.06
C PRO A 85 -13.70 -9.12 -8.79
N PHE A 86 -12.82 -8.75 -7.87
CA PHE A 86 -13.23 -8.12 -6.60
C PHE A 86 -13.09 -6.59 -6.61
N PHE A 87 -12.01 -6.09 -7.20
CA PHE A 87 -11.70 -4.67 -7.27
C PHE A 87 -11.12 -4.29 -8.62
N GLN A 88 -12.00 -3.80 -9.49
CA GLN A 88 -11.65 -3.21 -10.78
C GLN A 88 -11.07 -1.79 -10.60
N ASN A 89 -10.31 -1.33 -11.59
CA ASN A 89 -9.62 -0.04 -11.59
C ASN A 89 -8.61 0.11 -10.44
N PHE A 90 -7.89 -0.96 -10.12
CA PHE A 90 -6.83 -1.02 -9.12
C PHE A 90 -5.46 -0.91 -9.80
N PRO A 91 -4.87 0.30 -9.96
CA PRO A 91 -3.68 0.53 -10.79
C PRO A 91 -2.39 0.12 -10.06
N TYR A 92 -2.23 -1.17 -9.79
CA TYR A 92 -1.01 -1.70 -9.18
C TYR A 92 0.11 -1.76 -10.21
N THR A 93 1.30 -1.37 -9.79
CA THR A 93 2.50 -1.40 -10.63
C THR A 93 3.56 -2.23 -9.92
N ASP A 94 3.95 -3.36 -10.51
CA ASP A 94 5.04 -4.18 -10.02
C ASP A 94 6.37 -3.71 -10.61
N GLU A 95 7.32 -3.43 -9.71
CA GLU A 95 8.63 -2.86 -10.01
C GLU A 95 9.76 -3.90 -9.89
N ASN A 96 9.40 -5.16 -9.63
CA ASN A 96 10.30 -6.29 -9.38
C ASN A 96 10.19 -7.37 -10.45
N ASN A 97 9.97 -6.98 -11.70
CA ASN A 97 9.83 -7.93 -12.78
C ASN A 97 11.19 -8.53 -13.20
N PRO A 98 11.39 -9.85 -13.12
CA PRO A 98 12.60 -10.51 -13.63
C PRO A 98 12.58 -10.75 -15.15
N TYR A 99 11.48 -10.47 -15.85
CA TYR A 99 11.25 -10.89 -17.25
C TYR A 99 11.43 -9.81 -18.32
N THR A 100 11.66 -8.55 -17.93
CA THR A 100 11.90 -7.47 -18.91
C THR A 100 13.37 -7.07 -18.92
N GLU A 101 14.02 -7.19 -20.08
CA GLU A 101 15.37 -6.68 -20.34
C GLU A 101 15.47 -5.15 -20.14
N ASP A 102 14.33 -4.43 -20.20
CA ASP A 102 14.24 -2.97 -20.17
C ASP A 102 13.75 -2.35 -18.83
N ASN A 103 13.56 -3.13 -17.75
CA ASN A 103 12.96 -2.63 -16.48
C ASN A 103 11.59 -1.91 -16.68
N LYS A 104 10.75 -2.38 -17.60
CA LYS A 104 9.38 -1.83 -17.73
C LYS A 104 8.53 -2.37 -16.57
N ASP A 105 8.01 -1.44 -15.78
CA ASP A 105 7.13 -1.78 -14.66
C ASP A 105 5.83 -2.42 -15.21
N LEU A 106 5.39 -3.56 -14.64
CA LEU A 106 4.15 -4.23 -15.05
C LEU A 106 2.97 -3.57 -14.36
N VAL A 107 1.91 -3.29 -15.12
CA VAL A 107 0.70 -2.69 -14.59
C VAL A 107 -0.39 -3.74 -14.52
N TYR A 108 -1.09 -3.79 -13.39
CA TYR A 108 -2.31 -4.55 -13.18
C TYR A 108 -3.42 -3.56 -12.86
N ASN A 109 -4.64 -3.85 -13.29
CA ASN A 109 -5.77 -2.94 -13.16
C ASN A 109 -6.95 -3.56 -12.40
N THR A 110 -6.86 -4.85 -12.04
CA THR A 110 -7.91 -5.56 -11.32
C THR A 110 -7.31 -6.48 -10.26
N LEU A 111 -7.86 -6.42 -9.05
CA LEU A 111 -7.63 -7.40 -7.98
C LEU A 111 -8.84 -8.33 -7.91
N GLY A 112 -8.59 -9.64 -7.80
CA GLY A 112 -9.63 -10.65 -7.69
C GLY A 112 -9.07 -11.94 -7.10
N TYR A 113 -9.75 -13.04 -7.40
CA TYR A 113 -9.28 -14.37 -7.05
C TYR A 113 -9.82 -15.39 -8.05
N PHE A 114 -9.07 -16.48 -8.22
CA PHE A 114 -9.59 -17.67 -8.85
C PHE A 114 -10.26 -18.53 -7.77
N LYS A 115 -11.47 -18.99 -8.08
CA LYS A 115 -12.27 -19.88 -7.26
C LYS A 115 -12.29 -21.24 -7.95
N LEU A 116 -11.82 -22.27 -7.26
CA LEU A 116 -11.83 -23.63 -7.78
C LEU A 116 -12.81 -24.47 -6.96
N GLU A 117 -13.86 -24.98 -7.60
CA GLU A 117 -14.74 -25.99 -7.02
C GLU A 117 -14.15 -27.37 -7.30
N VAL A 118 -13.86 -28.13 -6.25
CA VAL A 118 -13.09 -29.38 -6.35
C VAL A 118 -13.87 -30.54 -5.74
N GLU A 119 -13.94 -31.64 -6.48
CA GLU A 119 -14.56 -32.87 -6.03
C GLU A 119 -13.72 -34.09 -6.40
N TYR A 120 -13.26 -34.83 -5.38
CA TYR A 120 -12.64 -36.15 -5.53
C TYR A 120 -13.71 -37.23 -5.65
N PHE A 121 -13.43 -38.27 -6.45
CA PHE A 121 -14.30 -39.44 -6.57
C PHE A 121 -15.76 -39.08 -6.91
N LYS A 122 -15.99 -38.04 -7.73
CA LYS A 122 -17.33 -37.59 -8.14
C LYS A 122 -18.17 -38.74 -8.71
N ASN A 123 -17.52 -39.63 -9.49
CA ASN A 123 -18.14 -40.79 -10.12
C ASN A 123 -18.05 -42.08 -9.29
N GLU A 124 -17.36 -42.06 -8.15
CA GLU A 124 -17.15 -43.23 -7.27
C GLU A 124 -17.41 -42.87 -5.79
N PRO A 125 -18.65 -42.53 -5.40
CA PRO A 125 -18.92 -41.89 -4.12
C PRO A 125 -18.48 -42.69 -2.88
N TYR A 126 -18.41 -44.03 -2.98
CA TYR A 126 -17.92 -44.89 -1.90
C TYR A 126 -16.45 -44.60 -1.55
N ASN A 127 -15.62 -44.23 -2.53
CA ASN A 127 -14.21 -43.91 -2.32
C ASN A 127 -14.02 -42.58 -1.57
N LYS A 128 -15.05 -41.74 -1.43
CA LYS A 128 -15.01 -40.54 -0.57
C LYS A 128 -14.80 -40.89 0.91
N GLU A 129 -15.16 -42.11 1.32
CA GLU A 129 -14.84 -42.65 2.63
C GLU A 129 -13.38 -43.10 2.76
N LYS A 130 -12.52 -42.91 1.77
CA LYS A 130 -11.06 -43.05 1.96
C LYS A 130 -10.40 -41.72 2.27
N VAL A 131 -11.05 -40.61 1.92
CA VAL A 131 -10.52 -39.26 2.13
C VAL A 131 -10.45 -38.95 3.62
N THR A 132 -9.26 -38.55 4.08
CA THR A 132 -9.00 -38.15 5.47
C THR A 132 -8.46 -36.71 5.53
N PRO A 133 -8.58 -36.02 6.68
CA PRO A 133 -8.13 -34.62 6.85
C PRO A 133 -6.67 -34.35 6.47
N ASP A 134 -5.80 -35.34 6.64
CA ASP A 134 -4.38 -35.24 6.32
C ASP A 134 -4.11 -35.35 4.80
N LEU A 135 -4.95 -36.08 4.06
CA LEU A 135 -4.84 -36.22 2.61
C LEU A 135 -5.36 -34.99 1.86
N ILE A 136 -6.46 -34.41 2.35
CA ILE A 136 -7.09 -33.21 1.77
C ILE A 136 -6.09 -32.08 1.55
N GLN A 137 -5.12 -31.91 2.45
CA GLN A 137 -4.13 -30.84 2.36
C GLN A 137 -3.04 -31.06 1.32
N GLN A 138 -2.80 -32.30 0.90
CA GLN A 138 -1.66 -32.61 0.05
C GLN A 138 -1.88 -32.11 -1.38
N VAL A 139 -3.11 -32.19 -1.89
CA VAL A 139 -3.41 -31.76 -3.26
C VAL A 139 -3.29 -30.24 -3.42
N PRO A 140 -3.87 -29.38 -2.57
CA PRO A 140 -3.64 -27.94 -2.62
C PRO A 140 -2.17 -27.53 -2.53
N TYR A 141 -1.35 -28.29 -1.79
CA TYR A 141 0.09 -28.05 -1.71
C TYR A 141 0.79 -28.29 -3.06
N ILE A 142 0.49 -29.42 -3.71
CA ILE A 142 0.98 -29.74 -5.06
C ILE A 142 0.51 -28.69 -6.07
N VAL A 143 -0.77 -28.31 -6.00
CA VAL A 143 -1.39 -27.30 -6.87
C VAL A 143 -0.69 -25.95 -6.73
N LEU A 144 -0.34 -25.53 -5.51
CA LEU A 144 0.36 -24.28 -5.29
C LEU A 144 1.72 -24.24 -6.01
N ASP A 145 2.46 -25.36 -6.03
CA ASP A 145 3.74 -25.45 -6.73
C ASP A 145 3.56 -25.44 -8.26
N ILE A 146 2.52 -26.10 -8.79
CA ILE A 146 2.15 -26.01 -10.22
C ILE A 146 1.81 -24.55 -10.59
N LEU A 147 1.03 -23.87 -9.75
CA LEU A 147 0.63 -22.47 -9.99
C LEU A 147 1.80 -21.50 -9.87
N LYS A 148 2.79 -21.77 -9.01
CA LYS A 148 4.06 -21.04 -9.00
C LYS A 148 4.74 -21.13 -10.35
N GLU A 149 4.97 -22.35 -10.86
CA GLU A 149 5.58 -22.55 -12.19
C GLU A 149 4.78 -21.83 -13.29
N PHE A 150 3.46 -21.97 -13.29
CA PHE A 150 2.57 -21.28 -14.23
C PHE A 150 2.72 -19.75 -14.19
N SER A 151 2.72 -19.16 -13.00
CA SER A 151 2.83 -17.70 -12.81
C SER A 151 4.17 -17.12 -13.27
N THR A 152 5.23 -17.94 -13.28
CA THR A 152 6.58 -17.51 -13.69
C THR A 152 6.83 -17.54 -15.19
N LYS A 153 5.87 -18.04 -15.99
CA LYS A 153 6.00 -18.07 -17.45
C LYS A 153 5.82 -16.68 -18.05
N LYS A 154 6.61 -16.35 -19.07
CA LYS A 154 6.60 -15.03 -19.70
C LYS A 154 5.24 -14.67 -20.30
N GLU A 155 4.53 -15.64 -20.89
CA GLU A 155 3.17 -15.45 -21.41
C GLU A 155 2.14 -15.07 -20.33
N ASN A 156 2.46 -15.30 -19.05
CA ASN A 156 1.60 -15.00 -17.90
C ASN A 156 2.02 -13.75 -17.13
N GLN A 157 2.94 -12.94 -17.65
CA GLN A 157 3.44 -11.74 -16.95
C GLN A 157 2.33 -10.75 -16.52
N PHE A 158 1.18 -10.74 -17.21
CA PHE A 158 0.03 -9.88 -16.88
C PHE A 158 -0.94 -10.49 -15.85
N LEU A 159 -0.58 -11.63 -15.28
CA LEU A 159 -1.25 -12.31 -14.18
C LEU A 159 -0.27 -12.47 -13.02
N LEU A 160 -0.58 -11.88 -11.87
CA LEU A 160 0.20 -12.02 -10.64
C LEU A 160 -0.62 -12.78 -9.59
N LEU A 161 -0.32 -14.07 -9.42
CA LEU A 161 -0.95 -14.95 -8.44
C LEU A 161 -0.35 -14.81 -7.03
N ASP A 162 -1.17 -14.97 -6.00
CA ASP A 162 -0.74 -15.08 -4.60
C ASP A 162 -0.16 -16.47 -4.31
N THR A 163 1.03 -16.73 -4.85
CA THR A 163 1.73 -18.01 -4.72
C THR A 163 2.59 -18.12 -3.46
N GLU A 164 2.76 -17.00 -2.76
CA GLU A 164 3.49 -16.88 -1.49
C GLU A 164 2.61 -17.21 -0.28
N SER A 165 1.30 -17.04 -0.44
CA SER A 165 0.34 -17.44 0.56
C SER A 165 -0.16 -18.86 0.25
N PRO A 166 -0.47 -19.64 1.28
CA PRO A 166 -1.07 -20.95 1.05
C PRO A 166 -2.49 -20.82 0.45
N ILE A 167 -2.89 -21.73 -0.45
CA ILE A 167 -4.24 -21.76 -1.04
C ILE A 167 -5.27 -21.89 0.08
N TYR A 168 -6.28 -21.01 0.08
CA TYR A 168 -7.33 -21.09 1.09
C TYR A 168 -8.32 -22.19 0.71
N VAL A 169 -8.53 -23.16 1.60
CA VAL A 169 -9.37 -24.34 1.33
C VAL A 169 -10.58 -24.38 2.25
N PHE A 170 -11.79 -24.39 1.71
CA PHE A 170 -13.02 -24.74 2.42
C PHE A 170 -13.44 -26.17 2.10
N VAL A 171 -13.43 -27.04 3.09
CA VAL A 171 -13.86 -28.43 2.95
C VAL A 171 -15.29 -28.57 3.41
N ILE A 172 -16.11 -29.30 2.65
CA ILE A 172 -17.51 -29.57 2.99
C ILE A 172 -17.72 -31.05 3.21
N SER A 173 -18.40 -31.38 4.29
CA SER A 173 -18.93 -32.71 4.59
C SER A 173 -20.44 -32.63 4.78
N THR A 174 -21.15 -33.69 4.38
CA THR A 174 -22.60 -33.77 4.61
C THR A 174 -23.08 -35.01 5.35
N LYS A 175 -22.16 -35.93 5.61
CA LYS A 175 -22.45 -37.21 6.27
C LYS A 175 -21.39 -37.46 7.33
N THR A 176 -21.81 -38.12 8.39
CA THR A 176 -20.92 -38.60 9.45
C THR A 176 -21.12 -40.08 9.64
N THR A 177 -20.11 -40.73 10.20
CA THR A 177 -20.25 -42.06 10.79
C THR A 177 -19.96 -41.90 12.29
N PRO A 178 -20.94 -42.16 13.18
CA PRO A 178 -22.35 -42.49 12.90
C PRO A 178 -23.16 -41.31 12.32
N ILE A 179 -24.29 -41.59 11.65
CA ILE A 179 -25.06 -40.65 10.80
C ILE A 179 -25.90 -39.62 11.59
N GLU A 180 -26.12 -39.83 12.90
CA GLU A 180 -27.10 -39.07 13.70
C GLU A 180 -26.50 -38.29 14.88
N VAL A 181 -25.30 -37.73 14.72
CA VAL A 181 -24.63 -37.02 15.82
C VAL A 181 -25.34 -35.69 16.11
N GLN A 182 -25.97 -35.59 17.28
CA GLN A 182 -26.50 -34.32 17.77
C GLN A 182 -25.37 -33.42 18.28
N TRP A 183 -25.22 -32.24 17.70
CA TRP A 183 -24.16 -31.28 18.08
C TRP A 183 -24.50 -30.50 19.35
N ASN A 184 -24.44 -31.18 20.50
CA ASN A 184 -24.51 -30.59 21.83
C ASN A 184 -23.11 -30.60 22.49
N GLU A 185 -22.95 -29.86 23.59
CA GLU A 185 -21.66 -29.75 24.31
C GLU A 185 -21.12 -31.12 24.76
N GLN A 186 -22.00 -32.03 25.17
CA GLN A 186 -21.64 -33.39 25.59
C GLN A 186 -21.02 -34.20 24.44
N ASN A 187 -21.65 -34.23 23.25
CA ASN A 187 -21.17 -34.96 22.09
C ASN A 187 -19.91 -34.32 21.49
N ILE A 188 -19.77 -33.00 21.59
CA ILE A 188 -18.55 -32.30 21.17
C ILE A 188 -17.37 -32.70 22.06
N ASN A 189 -17.58 -32.76 23.37
CA ASN A 189 -16.57 -33.27 24.30
C ASN A 189 -16.29 -34.76 24.08
N LYS A 190 -17.33 -35.56 23.80
CA LYS A 190 -17.22 -36.99 23.47
C LYS A 190 -16.33 -37.22 22.24
N TYR A 191 -16.53 -36.45 21.17
CA TYR A 191 -15.83 -36.61 19.89
C TYR A 191 -14.66 -35.63 19.70
N LYS A 192 -14.17 -35.04 20.80
CA LYS A 192 -13.13 -34.00 20.79
C LYS A 192 -11.89 -34.36 19.96
N ASN A 193 -11.39 -35.58 20.11
CA ASN A 193 -10.21 -36.05 19.37
C ASN A 193 -10.47 -36.11 17.87
N ASP A 194 -11.61 -36.66 17.46
CA ASP A 194 -12.01 -36.81 16.06
C ASP A 194 -12.25 -35.44 15.39
N LEU A 195 -12.96 -34.54 16.09
CA LEU A 195 -13.14 -33.15 15.67
C LEU A 195 -11.79 -32.42 15.53
N GLY A 196 -10.84 -32.79 16.38
CA GLY A 196 -9.47 -32.31 16.38
C GLY A 196 -8.81 -32.31 15.02
N TYR A 197 -8.82 -33.47 14.35
CA TYR A 197 -8.21 -33.64 13.03
C TYR A 197 -8.78 -32.66 11.99
N TRP A 198 -10.11 -32.46 12.00
CA TRP A 198 -10.78 -31.55 11.08
C TRP A 198 -10.56 -30.07 11.42
N THR A 199 -10.35 -29.73 12.70
CA THR A 199 -9.98 -28.35 13.08
C THR A 199 -8.54 -27.97 12.71
N GLN A 200 -7.70 -28.97 12.38
CA GLN A 200 -6.28 -28.81 12.11
C GLN A 200 -5.93 -28.70 10.63
N ILE A 201 -6.91 -28.76 9.72
CA ILE A 201 -6.74 -28.86 8.26
C ILE A 201 -5.82 -27.78 7.62
N TYR A 202 -5.31 -26.79 8.37
CA TYR A 202 -4.30 -25.86 7.85
C TYR A 202 -3.49 -25.10 8.91
N ALA A 203 -3.26 -25.70 10.08
CA ALA A 203 -2.20 -25.18 10.95
C ALA A 203 -0.88 -25.73 10.40
N GLY A 204 -0.13 -24.93 9.64
CA GLY A 204 1.18 -25.32 9.10
C GLY A 204 2.00 -26.11 10.12
N GLN A 205 2.48 -27.28 9.67
CA GLN A 205 3.38 -28.25 10.31
C GLN A 205 3.90 -27.95 11.72
N TRP A 206 3.12 -28.14 12.80
CA TRP A 206 3.65 -28.38 14.15
C TRP A 206 2.70 -29.26 14.97
N ARG A 207 3.26 -30.23 15.71
CA ARG A 207 2.56 -30.99 16.75
C ARG A 207 2.33 -30.07 17.94
N ASP A 208 1.12 -29.55 18.09
CA ASP A 208 0.68 -29.03 19.38
C ASP A 208 -0.83 -29.18 19.52
N TYR A 209 -1.24 -30.37 19.98
CA TYR A 209 -2.61 -30.66 20.41
C TYR A 209 -2.68 -30.48 21.92
N SER A 210 -2.53 -29.25 22.40
CA SER A 210 -2.86 -28.96 23.80
C SER A 210 -4.37 -28.83 23.95
N GLU A 211 -4.88 -29.36 25.05
CA GLU A 211 -6.31 -29.40 25.33
C GLU A 211 -6.95 -28.01 25.34
N ASP A 212 -6.24 -27.04 25.90
CA ASP A 212 -6.64 -25.63 25.95
C ASP A 212 -6.76 -24.99 24.55
N LEU A 213 -5.97 -25.44 23.57
CA LEU A 213 -6.07 -24.93 22.20
C LEU A 213 -7.33 -25.44 21.50
N PHE A 214 -7.75 -26.69 21.73
CA PHE A 214 -9.03 -27.22 21.24
C PHE A 214 -10.20 -26.42 21.82
N GLU A 215 -10.21 -26.25 23.14
CA GLU A 215 -11.28 -25.51 23.84
C GLU A 215 -11.43 -24.09 23.30
N ARG A 216 -10.31 -23.36 23.15
CA ARG A 216 -10.31 -22.00 22.56
C ARG A 216 -10.85 -21.97 21.12
N ARG A 217 -10.73 -23.06 20.35
CA ARG A 217 -11.16 -23.13 18.94
C ARG A 217 -12.64 -23.46 18.79
N VAL A 218 -13.23 -24.16 19.75
CA VAL A 218 -14.61 -24.68 19.67
C VAL A 218 -15.59 -23.81 20.48
N LYS A 219 -15.16 -23.21 21.60
CA LYS A 219 -15.98 -22.44 22.56
C LYS A 219 -16.85 -21.30 22.00
N LYS A 220 -16.62 -20.83 20.76
CA LYS A 220 -17.39 -19.72 20.13
C LYS A 220 -17.71 -19.91 18.64
N ASN A 221 -17.36 -21.06 18.05
CA ASN A 221 -17.54 -21.33 16.62
C ASN A 221 -18.71 -22.30 16.34
N LEU A 222 -19.52 -22.58 17.34
CA LEU A 222 -20.66 -23.47 17.20
C LEU A 222 -21.91 -22.63 16.99
N SER A 223 -22.53 -22.78 15.82
CA SER A 223 -23.87 -22.28 15.59
C SER A 223 -24.85 -23.25 16.28
N ASN A 224 -25.65 -22.75 17.23
CA ASN A 224 -26.72 -23.53 17.88
C ASN A 224 -27.89 -23.88 16.92
N ARG A 225 -27.71 -23.76 15.60
CA ARG A 225 -28.66 -24.27 14.60
C ARG A 225 -28.49 -25.78 14.44
N LEU A 226 -28.93 -26.55 15.45
CA LEU A 226 -29.24 -28.00 15.53
C LEU A 226 -28.53 -29.05 14.59
N SER A 227 -27.52 -28.74 13.78
CA SER A 227 -27.06 -29.58 12.67
C SER A 227 -25.80 -29.11 11.92
N GLU A 228 -25.32 -27.88 12.17
CA GLU A 228 -24.20 -27.29 11.43
C GLU A 228 -22.95 -27.20 12.31
N LEU A 229 -21.81 -27.66 11.80
CA LEU A 229 -20.50 -27.35 12.37
C LEU A 229 -19.68 -26.56 11.36
N HIS A 230 -18.97 -25.55 11.82
CA HIS A 230 -17.92 -24.95 11.02
C HIS A 230 -16.67 -24.68 11.86
N TYR A 231 -15.53 -25.06 11.31
CA TYR A 231 -14.22 -24.77 11.86
C TYR A 231 -13.47 -23.90 10.88
N ILE A 232 -13.25 -22.65 11.25
CA ILE A 232 -12.63 -21.69 10.35
C ILE A 232 -11.32 -21.19 10.97
N LYS A 233 -10.30 -21.13 10.12
CA LYS A 233 -8.91 -20.80 10.43
C LYS A 233 -8.35 -19.83 9.40
N ARG A 234 -7.09 -19.45 9.64
CA ARG A 234 -6.35 -18.48 8.84
C ARG A 234 -6.16 -18.90 7.38
N ASN A 235 -6.16 -20.20 7.08
CA ASN A 235 -5.87 -20.70 5.74
C ASN A 235 -6.84 -21.82 5.30
N SER A 236 -7.82 -22.16 6.14
CA SER A 236 -8.84 -23.13 5.77
C SER A 236 -10.13 -22.93 6.55
N GLY A 237 -11.18 -23.51 6.01
CA GLY A 237 -12.44 -23.76 6.69
C GLY A 237 -12.86 -25.22 6.51
N PHE A 238 -13.60 -25.73 7.48
CA PHE A 238 -14.36 -26.96 7.38
C PHE A 238 -15.81 -26.64 7.70
N ILE A 239 -16.73 -27.18 6.93
CA ILE A 239 -18.17 -27.05 7.15
C ILE A 239 -18.77 -28.46 7.09
N TYR A 240 -19.49 -28.82 8.14
CA TYR A 240 -20.40 -29.95 8.13
C TYR A 240 -21.83 -29.46 8.19
N MET A 241 -22.66 -30.00 7.32
CA MET A 241 -24.12 -29.81 7.33
C MET A 241 -24.78 -31.12 6.95
N THR A 242 -25.79 -31.57 7.68
CA THR A 242 -26.58 -32.73 7.26
C THR A 242 -27.09 -32.56 5.82
N GLU A 243 -27.24 -33.65 5.07
CA GLU A 243 -27.61 -33.62 3.64
C GLU A 243 -28.85 -32.75 3.36
N ARG A 244 -29.91 -32.90 4.16
CA ARG A 244 -31.12 -32.07 4.09
C ARG A 244 -30.85 -30.56 4.25
N ASN A 245 -29.98 -30.19 5.18
CA ASN A 245 -29.69 -28.78 5.45
C ASN A 245 -28.72 -28.21 4.43
N TYR A 246 -27.82 -29.04 3.90
CA TYR A 246 -27.00 -28.66 2.76
C TYR A 246 -27.88 -28.30 1.54
N GLU A 247 -28.89 -29.10 1.23
CA GLU A 247 -29.78 -28.82 0.08
C GLU A 247 -30.62 -27.55 0.25
N THR A 248 -30.97 -27.18 1.47
CA THR A 248 -31.92 -26.09 1.76
C THR A 248 -31.26 -24.78 2.19
N GLU A 249 -30.14 -24.84 2.92
CA GLU A 249 -29.52 -23.68 3.57
C GLU A 249 -28.09 -23.39 3.09
N PHE A 250 -27.46 -24.28 2.31
CA PHE A 250 -26.05 -24.09 1.91
C PHE A 250 -25.84 -22.83 1.08
N LEU A 251 -26.76 -22.49 0.17
CA LEU A 251 -26.66 -21.27 -0.64
C LEU A 251 -26.55 -20.04 0.26
N TYR A 252 -27.36 -19.98 1.33
CA TYR A 252 -27.26 -18.91 2.31
C TYR A 252 -25.87 -18.90 2.99
N ILE A 253 -25.35 -20.05 3.42
CA ILE A 253 -24.02 -20.11 4.03
C ILE A 253 -22.93 -19.69 3.04
N LYS A 254 -23.06 -20.07 1.78
CA LYS A 254 -22.12 -19.70 0.72
C LYS A 254 -21.99 -18.18 0.62
N ASP A 255 -23.10 -17.47 0.46
CA ASP A 255 -23.14 -16.01 0.30
C ASP A 255 -22.62 -15.25 1.52
N TYR A 256 -22.92 -15.74 2.74
CA TYR A 256 -22.63 -15.03 3.98
C TYR A 256 -21.37 -15.50 4.71
N LEU A 257 -20.71 -16.56 4.25
CA LEU A 257 -19.52 -17.11 4.90
C LEU A 257 -18.41 -17.49 3.93
N LEU A 258 -18.71 -18.25 2.87
CA LEU A 258 -17.68 -18.72 1.93
C LEU A 258 -17.20 -17.55 1.07
N GLU A 259 -18.09 -16.81 0.44
CA GLU A 259 -17.76 -15.75 -0.52
C GLU A 259 -17.07 -14.51 0.07
N PRO A 260 -17.39 -14.04 1.29
CA PRO A 260 -16.67 -12.92 1.90
C PRO A 260 -15.21 -13.25 2.29
N THR A 261 -14.88 -14.54 2.45
CA THR A 261 -13.56 -14.99 2.89
C THR A 261 -12.45 -14.75 1.85
N PRO A 262 -12.60 -15.13 0.56
CA PRO A 262 -11.62 -14.82 -0.48
C PRO A 262 -11.50 -13.32 -0.75
N GLU A 263 -12.55 -12.50 -0.58
CA GLU A 263 -12.44 -11.03 -0.65
C GLU A 263 -11.45 -10.49 0.40
N MET A 264 -11.55 -10.96 1.65
CA MET A 264 -10.62 -10.58 2.72
C MET A 264 -9.19 -11.07 2.44
N ARG A 265 -9.05 -12.24 1.81
CA ARG A 265 -7.75 -12.78 1.36
C ARG A 265 -7.15 -11.95 0.24
N ALA A 266 -7.96 -11.50 -0.73
CA ALA A 266 -7.51 -10.63 -1.81
C ALA A 266 -7.01 -9.28 -1.26
N VAL A 267 -7.70 -8.71 -0.26
CA VAL A 267 -7.19 -7.53 0.44
C VAL A 267 -5.86 -7.82 1.15
N LEU A 268 -5.77 -8.94 1.88
CA LEU A 268 -4.54 -9.34 2.55
C LEU A 268 -3.37 -9.43 1.56
N PHE A 269 -3.59 -10.10 0.43
CA PHE A 269 -2.63 -10.22 -0.67
C PHE A 269 -2.18 -8.84 -1.16
N ALA A 270 -3.14 -7.95 -1.47
CA ALA A 270 -2.81 -6.62 -1.94
C ALA A 270 -1.99 -5.78 -0.94
N LEU A 271 -2.32 -5.87 0.35
CA LEU A 271 -1.54 -5.22 1.42
C LEU A 271 -0.12 -5.79 1.53
N MET A 272 0.02 -7.11 1.42
CA MET A 272 1.32 -7.78 1.45
C MET A 272 2.17 -7.38 0.25
N THR A 273 1.57 -7.30 -0.93
CA THR A 273 2.24 -6.86 -2.17
C THR A 273 2.71 -5.42 -2.07
N ILE A 274 1.85 -4.48 -1.65
CA ILE A 274 2.27 -3.08 -1.37
C ILE A 274 3.42 -3.06 -0.36
N ASN A 275 3.32 -3.83 0.71
CA ASN A 275 4.33 -3.90 1.76
C ASN A 275 5.69 -4.40 1.24
N ARG A 276 5.70 -5.34 0.29
CA ARG A 276 6.92 -5.82 -0.41
C ARG A 276 7.48 -4.76 -1.36
N SER A 277 6.63 -4.07 -2.12
CA SER A 277 7.08 -2.97 -3.00
C SER A 277 7.80 -1.88 -2.19
N LEU A 278 7.29 -1.54 -1.00
CA LEU A 278 7.96 -0.61 -0.09
C LEU A 278 9.34 -1.12 0.36
N ASP A 279 9.47 -2.42 0.66
CA ASP A 279 10.76 -3.03 1.04
C ASP A 279 11.80 -2.89 -0.07
N VAL A 280 11.40 -3.10 -1.32
CA VAL A 280 12.30 -2.91 -2.46
C VAL A 280 12.71 -1.45 -2.62
N LEU A 281 11.80 -0.50 -2.45
CA LEU A 281 12.14 0.92 -2.48
C LEU A 281 13.16 1.28 -1.40
N PHE A 282 13.05 0.67 -0.20
CA PHE A 282 14.09 0.79 0.83
C PHE A 282 15.41 0.16 0.38
N MET A 283 15.43 -1.07 -0.11
CA MET A 283 16.67 -1.77 -0.50
C MET A 283 17.41 -1.07 -1.65
N LYS A 284 16.70 -0.66 -2.72
CA LYS A 284 17.28 0.06 -3.87
C LYS A 284 17.85 1.43 -3.49
N ARG A 285 17.48 2.00 -2.33
CA ARG A 285 18.10 3.22 -1.79
C ARG A 285 19.49 2.93 -1.17
N TYR A 286 19.67 1.75 -0.60
CA TYR A 286 20.92 1.38 0.09
C TYR A 286 21.95 0.74 -0.84
N SER A 287 21.54 0.20 -2.00
CA SER A 287 22.48 -0.20 -3.05
C SER A 287 22.92 1.03 -3.87
N ASP A 288 24.13 1.02 -4.42
CA ASP A 288 24.71 2.11 -5.25
C ASP A 288 23.92 2.45 -6.53
N VAL A 289 22.73 1.86 -6.73
CA VAL A 289 21.78 2.16 -7.81
C VAL A 289 20.90 3.34 -7.39
N PHE A 290 21.42 4.57 -7.53
CA PHE A 290 20.67 5.78 -7.25
C PHE A 290 19.40 5.90 -8.14
N MET A 291 18.22 5.55 -7.61
CA MET A 291 16.95 6.00 -8.19
C MET A 291 16.81 7.51 -7.98
N SER A 292 16.29 8.22 -8.99
CA SER A 292 15.97 9.64 -8.83
C SER A 292 14.91 9.82 -7.74
N LEU A 293 15.06 10.86 -6.93
CA LEU A 293 14.13 11.19 -5.84
C LEU A 293 12.68 11.34 -6.35
N GLU A 294 12.53 11.90 -7.55
CA GLU A 294 11.25 12.03 -8.28
C GLU A 294 10.62 10.66 -8.59
N ARG A 295 11.42 9.67 -8.99
CA ARG A 295 10.94 8.30 -9.25
C ARG A 295 10.47 7.64 -7.95
N ILE A 296 11.20 7.83 -6.85
CA ILE A 296 10.80 7.33 -5.52
C ILE A 296 9.49 7.99 -5.06
N GLU A 297 9.36 9.30 -5.26
CA GLU A 297 8.16 10.05 -4.89
C GLU A 297 6.93 9.59 -5.67
N LYS A 298 7.04 9.49 -7.01
CA LYS A 298 5.97 8.98 -7.87
C LYS A 298 5.51 7.58 -7.44
N LYS A 299 6.46 6.68 -7.21
CA LYS A 299 6.18 5.31 -6.76
C LYS A 299 5.52 5.26 -5.38
N THR A 300 6.02 6.06 -4.44
CA THR A 300 5.45 6.16 -3.09
C THR A 300 4.02 6.71 -3.12
N ASN A 301 3.74 7.72 -3.95
CA ASN A 301 2.41 8.29 -4.10
C ASN A 301 1.40 7.29 -4.69
N ASN A 302 1.81 6.52 -5.70
CA ASN A 302 0.98 5.43 -6.24
C ASN A 302 0.65 4.38 -5.17
N LEU A 303 1.65 3.93 -4.40
CA LEU A 303 1.43 2.95 -3.33
C LEU A 303 0.53 3.50 -2.21
N ARG A 304 0.62 4.80 -1.88
CA ARG A 304 -0.28 5.46 -0.90
C ARG A 304 -1.72 5.48 -1.40
N PHE A 305 -1.92 5.78 -2.68
CA PHE A 305 -3.24 5.77 -3.32
C PHE A 305 -3.87 4.37 -3.26
N LEU A 306 -3.12 3.33 -3.67
CA LEU A 306 -3.57 1.94 -3.60
C LEU A 306 -3.92 1.50 -2.18
N ARG A 307 -3.10 1.87 -1.19
CA ARG A 307 -3.42 1.64 0.23
C ARG A 307 -4.74 2.30 0.62
N GLY A 308 -4.98 3.55 0.21
CA GLY A 308 -6.24 4.26 0.47
C GLY A 308 -7.45 3.54 -0.14
N MET A 309 -7.32 3.07 -1.39
CA MET A 309 -8.34 2.27 -2.06
C MET A 309 -8.66 0.97 -1.30
N ILE A 310 -7.64 0.25 -0.83
CA ILE A 310 -7.82 -0.96 -0.01
C ILE A 310 -8.53 -0.64 1.30
N GLN A 311 -8.16 0.44 1.98
CA GLN A 311 -8.82 0.85 3.23
C GLN A 311 -10.31 1.14 3.02
N THR A 312 -10.69 1.78 1.92
CA THR A 312 -12.09 1.99 1.54
C THR A 312 -12.81 0.66 1.32
N LYS A 313 -12.22 -0.28 0.57
CA LYS A 313 -12.82 -1.61 0.36
C LYS A 313 -12.96 -2.41 1.66
N MET A 314 -11.96 -2.37 2.53
CA MET A 314 -12.07 -2.98 3.87
C MET A 314 -13.22 -2.39 4.67
N SER A 315 -13.40 -1.07 4.63
CA SER A 315 -14.51 -0.39 5.32
C SER A 315 -15.87 -0.87 4.78
N LEU A 316 -15.99 -1.10 3.47
CA LEU A 316 -17.19 -1.69 2.88
C LEU A 316 -17.42 -3.12 3.36
N ILE A 317 -16.37 -3.95 3.44
CA ILE A 317 -16.47 -5.31 4.00
C ILE A 317 -16.96 -5.22 5.45
N TYR A 318 -16.31 -4.41 6.31
CA TYR A 318 -16.75 -4.22 7.70
C TYR A 318 -18.22 -3.78 7.81
N ASN A 319 -18.65 -2.83 6.96
CA ASN A 319 -20.03 -2.37 6.94
C ASN A 319 -21.01 -3.48 6.51
N LYS A 320 -20.65 -4.31 5.52
CA LYS A 320 -21.45 -5.50 5.13
C LYS A 320 -21.56 -6.48 6.30
N LEU A 321 -20.46 -6.72 7.02
CA LEU A 321 -20.46 -7.57 8.21
C LEU A 321 -21.36 -7.01 9.31
N ASP A 322 -21.31 -5.69 9.53
CA ASP A 322 -22.07 -5.03 10.58
C ASP A 322 -23.58 -5.07 10.32
N ARG A 323 -23.98 -5.00 9.05
CA ARG A 323 -25.38 -5.08 8.60
C ARG A 323 -25.91 -6.50 8.46
N ASN A 324 -25.08 -7.53 8.66
CA ASN A 324 -25.53 -8.92 8.54
C ASN A 324 -26.57 -9.24 9.63
N PRO A 325 -27.82 -9.59 9.26
CA PRO A 325 -28.90 -9.84 10.22
C PRO A 325 -28.61 -11.07 11.10
N ARG A 326 -27.77 -12.00 10.64
CA ARG A 326 -27.36 -13.18 11.41
C ARG A 326 -26.05 -12.88 12.16
N GLN A 327 -26.22 -12.50 13.44
CA GLN A 327 -25.15 -12.25 14.43
C GLN A 327 -24.04 -13.30 14.44
N HIS A 328 -24.37 -14.56 14.12
CA HIS A 328 -23.43 -15.67 14.07
C HIS A 328 -22.35 -15.49 13.00
N TYR A 329 -22.72 -15.30 11.73
CA TYR A 329 -21.76 -15.16 10.62
C TYR A 329 -20.92 -13.89 10.76
N LYS A 330 -21.52 -12.81 11.29
CA LYS A 330 -20.78 -11.61 11.67
C LYS A 330 -19.61 -11.95 12.61
N ARG A 331 -19.86 -12.72 13.68
CA ARG A 331 -18.81 -13.11 14.64
C ARG A 331 -17.71 -13.96 13.99
N VAL A 332 -18.09 -14.90 13.12
CA VAL A 332 -17.14 -15.78 12.42
C VAL A 332 -16.23 -14.96 11.49
N LEU A 333 -16.81 -14.04 10.71
CA LEU A 333 -16.06 -13.19 9.80
C LEU A 333 -15.19 -12.14 10.55
N THR A 334 -15.68 -11.56 11.64
CA THR A 334 -14.85 -10.73 12.53
C THR A 334 -13.68 -11.52 13.13
N HIS A 335 -13.89 -12.79 13.49
CA HIS A 335 -12.82 -13.67 13.96
C HIS A 335 -11.78 -13.91 12.86
N LEU A 336 -12.22 -14.17 11.62
CA LEU A 336 -11.35 -14.37 10.45
C LEU A 336 -10.45 -13.16 10.19
N ILE A 337 -11.01 -11.94 10.21
CA ILE A 337 -10.24 -10.70 10.04
C ILE A 337 -9.09 -10.62 11.04
N ARG A 338 -9.35 -10.95 12.32
CA ARG A 338 -8.30 -11.01 13.35
C ARG A 338 -7.28 -12.11 13.06
N LYS A 339 -7.71 -13.28 12.60
CA LYS A 339 -6.82 -14.40 12.25
C LYS A 339 -5.93 -14.11 11.05
N PHE A 340 -6.41 -13.35 10.08
CA PHE A 340 -5.61 -12.86 8.95
C PHE A 340 -4.59 -11.79 9.35
N ARG A 341 -4.72 -11.21 10.55
CA ARG A 341 -3.83 -10.15 11.07
C ARG A 341 -3.78 -8.93 10.15
N ILE A 342 -4.90 -8.64 9.47
CA ILE A 342 -5.00 -7.54 8.50
C ILE A 342 -4.60 -6.21 9.17
N GLU A 343 -5.14 -5.93 10.37
CA GLU A 343 -4.83 -4.72 11.13
C GLU A 343 -3.33 -4.55 11.40
N GLU A 344 -2.63 -5.64 11.70
CA GLU A 344 -1.19 -5.59 11.95
C GLU A 344 -0.40 -5.28 10.69
N ILE A 345 -0.79 -5.88 9.55
CA ILE A 345 -0.15 -5.61 8.26
C ILE A 345 -0.39 -4.15 7.86
N VAL A 346 -1.62 -3.65 8.00
CA VAL A 346 -1.94 -2.23 7.77
C VAL A 346 -1.04 -1.32 8.62
N ARG A 347 -0.90 -1.62 9.92
CA ARG A 347 -0.03 -0.86 10.82
C ARG A 347 1.44 -0.90 10.37
N ARG A 348 1.97 -2.06 10.00
CA ARG A 348 3.35 -2.22 9.49
C ARG A 348 3.56 -1.42 8.20
N THR A 349 2.63 -1.53 7.26
CA THR A 349 2.65 -0.77 6.00
C THR A 349 2.64 0.74 6.26
N ASN A 350 1.80 1.22 7.18
CA ASN A 350 1.78 2.64 7.56
C ASN A 350 3.11 3.12 8.16
N ASN A 351 3.72 2.32 9.02
CA ASN A 351 5.03 2.65 9.60
C ASN A 351 6.11 2.75 8.50
N LYS A 352 6.11 1.85 7.51
CA LYS A 352 7.04 1.91 6.37
C LYS A 352 6.83 3.15 5.51
N PHE A 353 5.59 3.53 5.23
CA PHE A 353 5.30 4.79 4.55
C PHE A 353 5.83 6.01 5.31
N LYS A 354 5.70 6.02 6.64
CA LYS A 354 6.25 7.09 7.48
C LYS A 354 7.78 7.13 7.40
N MET A 355 8.44 5.99 7.56
CA MET A 355 9.91 5.89 7.45
C MET A 355 10.44 6.33 6.08
N LEU A 356 9.76 5.98 4.98
CA LEU A 356 10.10 6.46 3.64
C LEU A 356 9.97 7.97 3.53
N TYR A 357 8.89 8.52 4.07
CA TYR A 357 8.67 9.96 4.06
C TYR A 357 9.76 10.72 4.83
N ASP A 358 10.04 10.30 6.07
CA ASP A 358 11.08 10.90 6.91
C ASP A 358 12.45 10.84 6.21
N SER A 359 12.74 9.71 5.57
CA SER A 359 13.95 9.49 4.78
C SER A 359 14.04 10.38 3.54
N MET A 360 12.93 10.58 2.82
CA MET A 360 12.89 11.47 1.67
C MET A 360 13.15 12.91 2.10
N GLN A 361 12.54 13.37 3.19
CA GLN A 361 12.75 14.71 3.75
C GLN A 361 14.24 14.96 4.06
N GLU A 362 14.91 13.99 4.69
CA GLU A 362 16.35 14.06 4.95
C GLU A 362 17.17 14.23 3.65
N LEU A 363 16.83 13.47 2.59
CA LEU A 363 17.49 13.58 1.29
C LEU A 363 17.25 14.94 0.61
N TYR A 364 16.03 15.48 0.68
CA TYR A 364 15.74 16.82 0.15
C TYR A 364 16.59 17.88 0.86
N LEU A 365 16.68 17.82 2.19
CA LEU A 365 17.50 18.74 2.99
C LEU A 365 18.97 18.65 2.56
N LYS A 366 19.53 17.44 2.49
CA LYS A 366 20.93 17.22 2.07
C LYS A 366 21.19 17.76 0.66
N ARG A 367 20.29 17.49 -0.29
CA ARG A 367 20.43 17.97 -1.68
C ARG A 367 20.32 19.49 -1.78
N SER A 368 19.46 20.11 -0.97
CA SER A 368 19.36 21.57 -0.87
C SER A 368 20.66 22.19 -0.33
N GLU A 369 21.25 21.60 0.72
CA GLU A 369 22.54 22.05 1.26
C GLU A 369 23.68 21.91 0.25
N GLU A 370 23.75 20.78 -0.47
CA GLU A 370 24.74 20.55 -1.53
C GLU A 370 24.58 21.54 -2.69
N ASN A 371 23.35 21.78 -3.13
CA ASN A 371 23.05 22.79 -4.15
C ASN A 371 23.45 24.19 -3.67
N GLN A 372 23.14 24.56 -2.42
CA GLN A 372 23.55 25.84 -1.85
C GLN A 372 25.08 25.98 -1.78
N LYS A 373 25.80 24.90 -1.42
CA LYS A 373 27.28 24.87 -1.46
C LYS A 373 27.81 25.02 -2.87
N ARG A 374 27.21 24.36 -3.87
CA ARG A 374 27.58 24.50 -5.29
C ARG A 374 27.33 25.92 -5.80
N THR A 375 26.17 26.50 -5.50
CA THR A 375 25.85 27.89 -5.86
C THR A 375 26.79 28.88 -5.18
N LYS A 376 27.14 28.68 -3.90
CA LYS A 376 28.16 29.50 -3.22
C LYS A 376 29.55 29.36 -3.85
N LYS A 377 29.98 28.14 -4.22
CA LYS A 377 31.24 27.92 -4.97
C LYS A 377 31.21 28.59 -6.34
N ALA A 378 30.10 28.50 -7.07
CA ALA A 378 29.94 29.15 -8.37
C ALA A 378 29.95 30.68 -8.24
N LEU A 379 29.27 31.24 -7.24
CA LEU A 379 29.31 32.68 -6.93
C LEU A 379 30.69 33.14 -6.48
N TYR A 380 31.39 32.34 -5.68
CA TYR A 380 32.76 32.63 -5.27
C TYR A 380 33.72 32.61 -6.46
N PHE A 381 33.59 31.61 -7.34
CA PHE A 381 34.34 31.53 -8.60
C PHE A 381 34.00 32.70 -9.53
N LEU A 382 32.72 33.08 -9.63
CA LEU A 382 32.28 34.26 -10.38
C LEU A 382 32.86 35.55 -9.78
N ASN A 383 32.92 35.67 -8.46
CA ASN A 383 33.54 36.81 -7.77
C ASN A 383 35.07 36.83 -7.91
N ILE A 384 35.72 35.69 -8.13
CA ILE A 384 37.15 35.63 -8.48
C ILE A 384 37.35 36.10 -9.93
N LEU A 385 36.50 35.64 -10.86
CA LEU A 385 36.54 36.04 -12.27
C LEU A 385 36.15 37.51 -12.49
N LEU A 386 35.19 38.03 -11.73
CA LEU A 386 34.71 39.41 -11.82
C LEU A 386 35.41 40.34 -10.82
N GLY A 387 36.13 39.78 -9.84
CA GLY A 387 36.95 40.51 -8.88
C GLY A 387 38.21 41.04 -9.56
N ALA A 388 38.72 42.14 -9.02
CA ALA A 388 39.69 43.06 -9.65
C ALA A 388 40.90 42.43 -10.38
N GLY A 389 41.29 41.19 -10.12
CA GLY A 389 42.40 40.52 -10.81
C GLY A 389 42.20 40.34 -12.32
N PHE A 390 41.05 39.83 -12.77
CA PHE A 390 40.82 39.54 -14.19
C PHE A 390 40.61 40.82 -15.01
N ILE A 391 39.96 41.83 -14.44
CA ILE A 391 39.78 43.14 -15.09
C ILE A 391 41.11 43.88 -15.16
N VAL A 392 41.94 43.83 -14.10
CA VAL A 392 43.27 44.47 -14.10
C VAL A 392 44.24 43.75 -15.04
N GLU A 393 44.25 42.42 -15.10
CA GLU A 393 45.05 41.66 -16.07
C GLU A 393 44.54 41.84 -17.50
N PHE A 394 43.23 41.93 -17.72
CA PHE A 394 42.64 42.22 -19.04
C PHE A 394 42.96 43.65 -19.50
N VAL A 395 42.85 44.64 -18.61
CA VAL A 395 43.23 46.04 -18.88
C VAL A 395 44.75 46.16 -19.06
N ASN A 396 45.58 45.45 -18.29
CA ASN A 396 47.02 45.42 -18.49
C ASN A 396 47.40 44.70 -19.78
N THR A 397 46.73 43.62 -20.16
CA THR A 397 46.98 42.91 -21.43
C THR A 397 46.56 43.77 -22.62
N ILE A 398 45.42 44.48 -22.53
CA ILE A 398 45.03 45.48 -23.51
C ILE A 398 46.06 46.62 -23.57
N ARG A 399 46.50 47.12 -22.41
CA ARG A 399 47.50 48.20 -22.33
C ARG A 399 48.87 47.77 -22.87
N ILE A 400 49.29 46.52 -22.64
CA ILE A 400 50.51 45.92 -23.20
C ILE A 400 50.36 45.75 -24.72
N ALA A 401 49.19 45.28 -25.18
CA ALA A 401 48.89 45.15 -26.60
C ALA A 401 48.87 46.52 -27.33
N PHE A 402 48.40 47.58 -26.67
CA PHE A 402 48.48 48.96 -27.19
C PHE A 402 49.87 49.60 -27.00
N SER A 403 50.66 49.23 -25.98
CA SER A 403 52.02 49.78 -25.79
C SER A 403 53.08 49.14 -26.70
N LEU A 404 52.74 48.02 -27.35
CA LEU A 404 53.57 47.40 -28.39
C LEU A 404 53.42 48.10 -29.75
N GLU A 405 52.65 49.20 -29.86
CA GLU A 405 52.49 49.97 -31.09
C GLU A 405 53.70 50.85 -31.48
N GLU A 406 54.70 51.05 -30.63
CA GLU A 406 55.84 51.93 -30.99
C GLU A 406 57.03 51.25 -31.66
N THR A 407 57.11 49.91 -31.72
CA THR A 407 58.17 49.26 -32.50
C THR A 407 57.70 47.95 -33.14
N ALA A 408 57.60 47.98 -34.47
CA ALA A 408 57.32 46.89 -35.42
C ALA A 408 55.83 46.53 -35.63
N GLN A 409 55.38 46.71 -36.89
CA GLN A 409 54.03 46.40 -37.38
C GLN A 409 53.57 44.98 -36.98
N PRO A 410 52.51 44.84 -36.17
CA PRO A 410 51.80 43.58 -36.06
C PRO A 410 50.89 43.38 -37.28
N SER A 411 50.85 42.17 -37.83
CA SER A 411 49.99 41.85 -38.98
C SER A 411 48.52 42.15 -38.68
N PRO A 412 47.79 42.89 -39.54
CA PRO A 412 46.34 43.14 -39.42
C PRO A 412 45.51 41.85 -39.24
N ILE A 413 46.04 40.73 -39.72
CA ILE A 413 45.45 39.39 -39.63
C ILE A 413 45.36 38.91 -38.17
N ILE A 414 46.38 39.20 -37.36
CA ILE A 414 46.43 38.79 -35.95
C ILE A 414 45.42 39.62 -35.13
N HIS A 415 45.33 40.92 -35.39
CA HIS A 415 44.31 41.79 -34.78
C HIS A 415 42.89 41.39 -35.17
N GLY A 416 42.68 41.00 -36.43
CA GLY A 416 41.41 40.45 -36.89
C GLY A 416 41.04 39.16 -36.17
N LEU A 417 41.97 38.21 -36.03
CA LEU A 417 41.75 36.94 -35.34
C LEU A 417 41.45 37.12 -33.85
N ILE A 418 42.20 37.98 -33.14
CA ILE A 418 41.97 38.26 -31.72
C ILE A 418 40.60 38.93 -31.52
N SER A 419 40.23 39.87 -32.38
CA SER A 419 38.94 40.56 -32.30
C SER A 419 37.77 39.61 -32.57
N ILE A 420 37.92 38.65 -33.49
CA ILE A 420 36.91 37.61 -33.78
C ILE A 420 36.74 36.68 -32.57
N ILE A 421 37.84 36.23 -31.96
CA ILE A 421 37.80 35.34 -30.80
C ILE A 421 37.15 36.04 -29.60
N LEU A 422 37.51 37.30 -29.34
CA LEU A 422 36.91 38.10 -28.28
C LEU A 422 35.42 38.37 -28.53
N GLY A 423 35.04 38.69 -29.77
CA GLY A 423 33.65 38.89 -30.15
C GLY A 423 32.80 37.62 -29.99
N ALA A 424 33.33 36.46 -30.41
CA ALA A 424 32.65 35.18 -30.26
C ALA A 424 32.47 34.78 -28.77
N SER A 425 33.51 34.96 -27.95
CA SER A 425 33.47 34.72 -26.50
C SER A 425 32.42 35.60 -25.79
N LEU A 426 32.35 36.87 -26.16
CA LEU A 426 31.39 37.82 -25.60
C LEU A 426 29.94 37.43 -25.96
N LEU A 427 29.71 37.05 -27.22
CA LEU A 427 28.38 36.62 -27.69
C LEU A 427 27.91 35.33 -27.00
N ILE A 428 28.80 34.35 -26.79
CA ILE A 428 28.48 33.11 -26.06
C ILE A 428 28.11 33.44 -24.61
N THR A 429 28.87 34.34 -23.97
CA THR A 429 28.62 34.75 -22.58
C THR A 429 27.29 35.50 -22.44
N ILE A 430 26.98 36.41 -23.35
CA ILE A 430 25.69 37.12 -23.40
C ILE A 430 24.53 36.14 -23.67
N GLY A 431 24.73 35.17 -24.57
CA GLY A 431 23.76 34.10 -24.86
C GLY A 431 23.48 33.22 -23.64
N TYR A 432 24.52 32.80 -22.93
CA TYR A 432 24.38 32.02 -21.70
C TYR A 432 23.71 32.81 -20.58
N PHE A 433 24.05 34.11 -20.44
CA PHE A 433 23.45 35.01 -19.46
C PHE A 433 21.96 35.25 -19.75
N THR A 434 21.61 35.51 -21.00
CA THR A 434 20.20 35.70 -21.44
C THR A 434 19.39 34.42 -21.28
N TYR A 435 19.92 33.26 -21.66
CA TYR A 435 19.29 31.96 -21.45
C TYR A 435 19.07 31.67 -19.95
N SER A 436 20.10 31.87 -19.13
CA SER A 436 20.01 31.69 -17.67
C SER A 436 18.98 32.62 -17.03
N ARG A 437 18.90 33.87 -17.50
CA ARG A 437 17.93 34.85 -17.02
C ARG A 437 16.50 34.54 -17.49
N TYR A 438 16.34 33.93 -18.66
CA TYR A 438 15.04 33.46 -19.16
C TYR A 438 14.54 32.27 -18.32
N LYS A 439 15.43 31.31 -18.02
CA LYS A 439 15.11 30.14 -17.18
C LYS A 439 14.79 30.52 -15.72
N LEU A 440 15.40 31.57 -15.19
CA LEU A 440 15.12 32.11 -13.85
C LEU A 440 13.84 32.96 -13.76
N LYS A 441 13.34 33.48 -14.89
CA LYS A 441 12.08 34.26 -14.94
C LYS A 441 10.81 33.41 -14.96
N ALA A 442 10.93 32.09 -15.05
CA ALA A 442 9.84 31.14 -14.87
C ALA A 442 9.68 30.70 -13.40
N SER A 443 9.82 31.63 -12.43
CA SER A 443 9.45 31.36 -11.03
C SER A 443 7.93 31.52 -10.90
N GLU A 444 7.23 30.40 -10.74
CA GLU A 444 5.78 30.36 -10.53
C GLU A 444 5.36 31.29 -9.38
N LEU A 445 4.26 32.00 -9.61
CA LEU A 445 3.57 32.77 -8.58
C LEU A 445 2.98 31.77 -7.58
N GLY A 446 3.46 31.77 -6.35
CA GLY A 446 2.94 30.87 -5.31
C GLY A 446 1.62 31.40 -4.74
N HIS A 447 0.59 30.57 -4.65
CA HIS A 447 -0.68 30.92 -4.00
C HIS A 447 -0.79 30.20 -2.65
N THR A 448 -1.06 30.95 -1.58
CA THR A 448 -1.21 30.43 -0.22
C THR A 448 -2.55 30.86 0.40
N VAL A 449 -2.89 30.26 1.53
CA VAL A 449 -4.03 30.62 2.36
C VAL A 449 -3.61 30.72 3.83
N ASP A 450 -4.23 31.63 4.58
CA ASP A 450 -3.96 31.83 6.02
C ASP A 450 -5.28 31.87 6.83
N ALA A 451 -5.32 31.24 8.00
CA ALA A 451 -6.50 31.20 8.86
C ALA A 451 -6.32 32.01 10.14
N VAL A 452 -7.23 32.95 10.39
CA VAL A 452 -7.44 33.56 11.69
C VAL A 452 -8.49 32.75 12.44
N ILE A 453 -8.04 31.88 13.34
CA ILE A 453 -8.90 31.00 14.13
C ILE A 453 -8.98 31.53 15.55
N GLN A 454 -10.18 31.85 16.00
CA GLN A 454 -10.45 32.30 17.36
C GLN A 454 -11.23 31.24 18.13
N ASP A 455 -10.83 30.97 19.37
CA ASP A 455 -11.57 30.10 20.27
C ASP A 455 -12.59 30.85 21.14
N ASP A 456 -13.41 30.10 21.88
CA ASP A 456 -14.44 30.65 22.76
C ASP A 456 -13.87 31.47 23.94
N LYS A 457 -12.56 31.33 24.22
CA LYS A 457 -11.84 32.02 25.30
C LYS A 457 -11.06 33.24 24.80
N GLN A 458 -11.32 33.71 23.58
CA GLN A 458 -10.63 34.86 22.97
C GLN A 458 -9.13 34.63 22.76
N ASN A 459 -8.71 33.39 22.55
CA ASN A 459 -7.36 33.05 22.10
C ASN A 459 -7.33 32.91 20.58
N ILE A 460 -6.17 33.18 19.98
CA ILE A 460 -5.89 32.89 18.58
C ILE A 460 -5.01 31.66 18.49
N ILE A 461 -5.38 30.75 17.59
CA ILE A 461 -4.57 29.59 17.29
C ILE A 461 -3.43 30.02 16.38
N LEU A 462 -2.21 29.85 16.86
CA LEU A 462 -0.98 30.13 16.11
C LEU A 462 -0.13 28.87 16.01
N ILE A 463 0.65 28.77 14.94
CA ILE A 463 1.67 27.74 14.75
C ILE A 463 3.06 28.33 14.92
N LYS A 464 3.96 27.57 15.51
CA LYS A 464 5.38 27.95 15.59
C LYS A 464 6.12 27.35 14.41
N ARG A 465 6.61 28.19 13.49
CA ARG A 465 7.21 27.74 12.22
C ARG A 465 8.45 26.86 12.44
N LYS A 466 8.47 25.68 11.81
CA LYS A 466 9.58 24.72 11.90
C LYS A 466 10.76 25.02 10.99
N TYR A 467 10.50 25.62 9.84
CA TYR A 467 11.50 25.86 8.78
C TYR A 467 11.69 27.35 8.48
N ALA A 468 12.83 27.69 7.88
CA ALA A 468 13.07 29.03 7.36
C ALA A 468 12.17 29.30 6.13
N PRO A 469 11.79 30.56 5.84
CA PRO A 469 12.07 31.78 6.60
C PRO A 469 11.27 31.85 7.91
N TYR A 470 11.71 32.72 8.83
CA TYR A 470 11.07 32.95 10.14
C TYR A 470 10.97 31.70 11.02
N LYS A 471 11.95 30.79 10.92
CA LYS A 471 12.04 29.60 11.78
C LYS A 471 11.95 30.01 13.26
N GLY A 472 11.07 29.36 14.01
CA GLY A 472 10.83 29.61 15.42
C GLY A 472 9.88 30.77 15.74
N LYS A 473 9.47 31.58 14.76
CA LYS A 473 8.43 32.61 14.96
C LYS A 473 7.03 32.01 14.87
N TYR A 474 6.06 32.67 15.50
CA TYR A 474 4.64 32.31 15.38
C TYR A 474 4.04 32.82 14.08
N ALA A 475 3.13 32.06 13.50
CA ALA A 475 2.42 32.34 12.26
C ALA A 475 0.96 31.90 12.39
N LEU A 476 0.10 32.44 11.52
CA LEU A 476 -1.24 31.91 11.30
C LEU A 476 -1.09 30.53 10.66
N PRO A 477 -1.97 29.57 11.00
CA PRO A 477 -2.04 28.30 10.29
C PRO A 477 -2.41 28.55 8.83
N GLY A 478 -1.72 27.90 7.90
CA GLY A 478 -1.84 28.21 6.48
C GLY A 478 -0.72 27.63 5.63
N GLY A 479 -0.98 27.50 4.34
CA GLY A 479 -0.05 26.86 3.42
C GLY A 479 -0.42 27.06 1.96
N PHE A 480 0.22 26.31 1.07
CA PHE A 480 0.06 26.46 -0.38
C PHE A 480 -1.23 25.80 -0.88
N ILE A 481 -1.89 26.45 -1.82
CA ILE A 481 -3.01 25.88 -2.55
C ILE A 481 -2.48 24.81 -3.50
N LYS A 482 -3.03 23.59 -3.44
CA LYS A 482 -2.66 22.50 -4.36
C LYS A 482 -3.28 22.70 -5.75
N TYR A 483 -2.76 22.00 -6.75
CA TYR A 483 -3.33 22.02 -8.09
C TYR A 483 -4.81 21.57 -8.07
N ASN A 484 -5.70 22.35 -8.69
CA ASN A 484 -7.16 22.17 -8.68
C ASN A 484 -7.82 22.19 -7.29
N GLU A 485 -7.25 22.91 -6.32
CA GLU A 485 -7.86 23.12 -5.01
C GLU A 485 -8.40 24.55 -4.87
N ASP A 486 -9.63 24.70 -4.39
CA ASP A 486 -10.17 26.03 -4.09
C ASP A 486 -9.55 26.59 -2.79
N PRO A 487 -9.36 27.92 -2.64
CA PRO A 487 -8.79 28.52 -1.43
C PRO A 487 -9.50 28.10 -0.13
N GLU A 488 -10.83 27.94 -0.17
CA GLU A 488 -11.66 27.47 0.94
C GLU A 488 -11.36 26.01 1.30
N GLN A 489 -11.12 25.15 0.31
CA GLN A 489 -10.73 23.76 0.54
C GLN A 489 -9.31 23.68 1.10
N ALA A 490 -8.40 24.48 0.52
CA ALA A 490 -7.01 24.57 0.96
C ALA A 490 -6.94 24.96 2.43
N ILE A 491 -7.68 25.99 2.87
CA ILE A 491 -7.53 26.44 4.25
C ILE A 491 -8.08 25.43 5.27
N ILE A 492 -9.16 24.72 4.95
CA ILE A 492 -9.69 23.64 5.80
C ILE A 492 -8.66 22.51 5.90
N ARG A 493 -8.01 22.15 4.79
CA ARG A 493 -6.95 21.14 4.76
C ARG A 493 -5.73 21.57 5.55
N GLU A 494 -5.16 22.73 5.26
CA GLU A 494 -3.94 23.26 5.89
C GLU A 494 -4.11 23.36 7.41
N VAL A 495 -5.23 23.93 7.88
CA VAL A 495 -5.51 24.00 9.32
C VAL A 495 -5.59 22.61 9.94
N ARG A 496 -6.24 21.65 9.28
CA ARG A 496 -6.33 20.28 9.77
C ARG A 496 -4.96 19.58 9.79
N GLU A 497 -4.14 19.79 8.77
CA GLU A 497 -2.79 19.21 8.65
C GLU A 497 -1.85 19.79 9.72
N GLU A 498 -1.87 21.10 9.98
CA GLU A 498 -0.94 21.77 10.89
C GLU A 498 -1.36 21.77 12.37
N THR A 499 -2.66 21.70 12.65
CA THR A 499 -3.18 21.86 14.01
C THR A 499 -4.03 20.68 14.50
N ASN A 500 -4.42 19.79 13.57
CA ASN A 500 -5.38 18.71 13.81
C ASN A 500 -6.79 19.19 14.27
N LEU A 501 -7.09 20.47 14.04
CA LEU A 501 -8.38 21.09 14.36
C LEU A 501 -9.33 21.05 13.15
N ALA A 502 -10.62 21.04 13.43
CA ALA A 502 -11.67 21.23 12.44
C ALA A 502 -12.22 22.66 12.57
N ILE A 503 -12.28 23.37 11.45
CA ILE A 503 -12.73 24.75 11.38
C ILE A 503 -13.89 24.94 10.40
N GLU A 504 -14.67 25.98 10.64
CA GLU A 504 -15.68 26.52 9.76
C GLU A 504 -15.24 27.92 9.31
N ILE A 505 -15.31 28.18 8.00
CA ILE A 505 -14.98 29.49 7.45
C ILE A 505 -16.15 30.44 7.73
N ILE A 506 -15.88 31.53 8.44
CA ILE A 506 -16.88 32.58 8.69
C ILE A 506 -16.93 33.54 7.50
N LYS A 507 -15.76 34.04 7.08
CA LYS A 507 -15.64 34.96 5.94
C LYS A 507 -14.20 35.03 5.43
N ARG A 508 -14.03 35.44 4.18
CA ARG A 508 -12.74 35.89 3.64
C ARG A 508 -12.38 37.26 4.22
N ILE A 509 -11.13 37.43 4.64
CA ILE A 509 -10.60 38.71 5.16
C ILE A 509 -10.09 39.54 3.98
N GLY A 510 -9.25 38.96 3.12
CA GLY A 510 -8.64 39.66 1.99
C GLY A 510 -7.58 38.83 1.26
N THR A 511 -6.95 39.44 0.26
CA THR A 511 -5.79 38.87 -0.44
C THR A 511 -4.59 39.78 -0.26
N TYR A 512 -3.45 39.18 0.05
CA TYR A 512 -2.21 39.83 0.42
C TYR A 512 -1.14 39.45 -0.61
N ASP A 513 -0.73 40.41 -1.44
CA ASP A 513 0.17 40.22 -2.58
C ASP A 513 1.32 41.23 -2.62
N GLN A 514 1.55 41.95 -1.52
CA GLN A 514 2.58 42.99 -1.44
C GLN A 514 3.97 42.43 -1.77
N LYS A 515 4.73 43.18 -2.57
CA LYS A 515 6.10 42.80 -2.95
C LYS A 515 6.97 42.67 -1.70
N GLY A 516 7.57 41.50 -1.51
CA GLY A 516 8.45 41.22 -0.37
C GLY A 516 7.73 40.73 0.89
N ARG A 517 6.41 40.47 0.84
CA ARG A 517 5.68 39.86 1.97
C ARG A 517 6.25 38.50 2.38
N ASP A 518 6.79 37.77 1.40
CA ASP A 518 7.50 36.51 1.61
C ASP A 518 8.91 36.59 0.98
N PRO A 519 9.99 36.30 1.74
CA PRO A 519 11.36 36.34 1.23
C PRO A 519 11.68 35.19 0.27
N ARG A 520 10.81 34.17 0.14
CA ARG A 520 11.00 33.04 -0.78
C ARG A 520 10.67 33.41 -2.24
N GLY A 521 9.92 34.48 -2.48
CA GLY A 521 9.53 34.88 -3.82
C GLY A 521 8.20 35.62 -3.87
N ARG A 522 7.59 35.69 -5.06
CA ARG A 522 6.28 36.35 -5.23
C ARG A 522 5.16 35.38 -4.82
N ILE A 523 4.68 35.52 -3.58
CA ILE A 523 3.62 34.70 -3.00
C ILE A 523 2.39 35.56 -2.70
N VAL A 524 1.22 35.11 -3.16
CA VAL A 524 -0.09 35.73 -2.92
C VAL A 524 -0.85 34.89 -1.90
N SER A 525 -1.22 35.46 -0.75
CA SER A 525 -2.01 34.74 0.26
C SER A 525 -3.46 35.21 0.32
N THR A 526 -4.40 34.29 0.46
CA THR A 526 -5.81 34.61 0.76
C THR A 526 -6.13 34.24 2.20
N ALA A 527 -6.48 35.23 3.02
CA ALA A 527 -6.74 34.99 4.44
C ALA A 527 -8.24 34.84 4.74
N PHE A 528 -8.56 33.95 5.68
CA PHE A 528 -9.92 33.64 6.12
C PHE A 528 -10.06 33.80 7.64
N ARG A 529 -11.22 34.29 8.08
CA ARG A 529 -11.64 34.23 9.48
C ARG A 529 -12.43 32.95 9.70
N CYS A 530 -12.02 32.17 10.69
CA CYS A 530 -12.53 30.84 10.93
C CYS A 530 -12.95 30.66 12.39
N ARG A 531 -13.92 29.76 12.61
CA ARG A 531 -14.39 29.33 13.94
C ARG A 531 -14.12 27.85 14.13
N LEU A 532 -13.82 27.46 15.35
CA LEU A 532 -13.57 26.07 15.74
C LEU A 532 -14.88 25.27 15.80
N ILE A 533 -14.95 24.11 15.15
CA ILE A 533 -16.18 23.29 15.08
C ILE A 533 -16.35 22.40 16.33
N LYS A 534 -15.27 22.02 17.03
CA LYS A 534 -15.29 21.37 18.37
C LYS A 534 -13.88 21.08 18.94
N ASP A 535 -13.78 21.24 20.26
CA ASP A 535 -12.78 20.77 21.23
C ASP A 535 -11.28 20.99 20.91
N ILE A 536 -10.68 21.98 21.58
CA ILE A 536 -9.24 22.27 21.59
C ILE A 536 -8.41 21.08 22.13
N SER A 537 -9.02 20.11 22.82
CA SER A 537 -8.31 18.91 23.31
C SER A 537 -7.60 18.10 22.22
N ARG A 538 -7.97 18.30 20.95
CA ARG A 538 -7.35 17.65 19.78
C ARG A 538 -6.14 18.40 19.20
N MET A 539 -5.86 19.60 19.71
CA MET A 539 -4.76 20.45 19.25
C MET A 539 -3.41 19.74 19.41
N LYS A 540 -2.77 19.43 18.29
CA LYS A 540 -1.39 18.91 18.21
C LYS A 540 -0.73 19.48 16.97
N GLY A 541 0.52 19.92 17.09
CA GLY A 541 1.30 20.42 15.96
C GLY A 541 1.51 19.34 14.89
N GLY A 542 1.26 19.71 13.63
CA GLY A 542 1.44 18.90 12.44
C GLY A 542 2.71 19.22 11.64
N ASP A 543 2.73 18.85 10.36
CA ASP A 543 3.96 18.67 9.56
C ASP A 543 4.89 19.90 9.48
N ASP A 544 4.34 21.13 9.46
CA ASP A 544 5.10 22.39 9.34
C ASP A 544 5.19 23.24 10.64
N ALA A 545 4.55 22.79 11.72
CA ALA A 545 4.51 23.45 13.02
C ALA A 545 5.32 22.69 14.09
N ILE A 546 6.24 23.37 14.78
CA ILE A 546 6.93 22.83 15.98
C ILE A 546 5.91 22.58 17.09
N ALA A 547 4.93 23.47 17.21
CA ALA A 547 3.84 23.43 18.16
C ALA A 547 2.67 24.27 17.61
N THR A 548 1.47 23.89 18.02
CA THR A 548 0.25 24.71 17.86
C THR A 548 -0.17 25.17 19.25
N GLU A 549 -0.38 26.47 19.41
CA GLU A 549 -0.69 27.08 20.69
C GLU A 549 -1.89 28.03 20.55
N ALA A 550 -2.78 27.99 21.55
CA ALA A 550 -3.83 28.97 21.71
C ALA A 550 -3.29 30.12 22.56
N ILE A 551 -3.04 31.26 21.92
CA ILE A 551 -2.40 32.42 22.57
C ILE A 551 -3.45 33.51 22.83
N PRO A 552 -3.57 34.05 24.05
CA PRO A 552 -4.49 35.14 24.34
C PRO A 552 -4.22 36.38 23.47
N ILE A 553 -5.28 37.02 22.96
CA ILE A 553 -5.17 38.23 22.10
C ILE A 553 -4.32 39.33 22.75
N ALA A 554 -4.38 39.47 24.08
CA ALA A 554 -3.60 40.44 24.83
C ALA A 554 -2.08 40.23 24.69
N GLU A 555 -1.62 38.98 24.61
CA GLU A 555 -0.20 38.65 24.45
C GLU A 555 0.29 38.90 23.02
N ILE A 556 -0.57 38.63 22.02
CA ILE A 556 -0.24 38.76 20.59
C ILE A 556 0.10 40.19 20.19
N LYS A 557 -0.48 41.20 20.85
CA LYS A 557 -0.19 42.63 20.57
C LYS A 557 1.31 42.94 20.59
N ASN A 558 2.04 42.30 21.51
CA ASN A 558 3.48 42.51 21.73
C ASN A 558 4.37 41.46 21.03
N MET A 559 3.78 40.51 20.32
CA MET A 559 4.53 39.48 19.59
C MET A 559 4.95 39.94 18.20
N ASP A 560 6.09 39.40 17.76
CA ASP A 560 6.60 39.52 16.39
C ASP A 560 6.22 38.25 15.61
N LEU A 561 5.26 38.39 14.70
CA LEU A 561 4.74 37.28 13.90
C LEU A 561 5.52 37.14 12.59
N ALA A 562 5.50 35.95 12.01
CA ALA A 562 6.10 35.71 10.70
C ALA A 562 5.35 36.47 9.59
N PHE A 563 6.09 36.85 8.55
CA PHE A 563 5.55 37.53 7.37
C PHE A 563 4.74 38.80 7.72
N ASP A 564 3.62 39.01 7.05
CA ASP A 564 2.65 40.08 7.26
C ASP A 564 1.46 39.65 8.14
N HIS A 565 1.59 38.58 8.93
CA HIS A 565 0.46 38.02 9.67
C HIS A 565 -0.12 38.95 10.74
N LYS A 566 0.69 39.89 11.25
CA LYS A 566 0.22 40.93 12.17
C LYS A 566 -0.76 41.91 11.47
N LEU A 567 -0.55 42.18 10.18
CA LEU A 567 -1.49 42.95 9.36
C LEU A 567 -2.79 42.16 9.16
N ILE A 568 -2.69 40.88 8.81
CA ILE A 568 -3.86 40.00 8.63
C ILE A 568 -4.75 39.97 9.87
N LEU A 569 -4.15 39.92 11.08
CA LEU A 569 -4.90 39.95 12.33
C LEU A 569 -5.58 41.30 12.60
N LYS A 570 -4.93 42.42 12.23
CA LYS A 570 -5.52 43.76 12.33
C LYS A 570 -6.72 43.90 11.39
N ASP A 571 -6.58 43.46 10.14
CA ASP A 571 -7.64 43.50 9.13
C ASP A 571 -8.79 42.54 9.46
N ALA A 572 -8.50 41.46 10.17
CA ALA A 572 -9.51 40.56 10.73
C ALA A 572 -10.30 41.19 11.90
N GLY A 573 -9.87 42.32 12.45
CA GLY A 573 -10.47 42.97 13.63
C GLY A 573 -10.16 42.27 14.95
N ILE A 574 -9.00 41.62 15.04
CA ILE A 574 -8.52 40.94 16.26
C ILE A 574 -7.58 41.85 17.09
N LEU A 575 -6.69 42.57 16.41
CA LEU A 575 -5.66 43.43 17.03
C LEU A 575 -6.00 44.91 17.01
#